data_AF-A0A531LVC4-F1
#
_entry.id   AF-A0A531LVC4-F1
#
_cell.length_a   1.000
_cell.length_b   1.000
_cell.length_c   1.000
_cell.angle_alpha   90.00
_cell.angle_beta   90.00
_cell.angle_gamma   90.00
#
_symmetry.space_group_name_H-M   'P 1'
#
loop_
_entity.id
_entity.type
_entity.pdbx_description
1 polymer ?
#
loop_
_entity_poly.entity_id
_entity_poly.type
_entity_poly.pdbx_seq_one_letter_code
_entity_poly.pdbx_strand_id
1 'polypeptide(L)'
;MTHNPHSTASIAGHPVHAMLIPFPIAFFVATFVCDLIFWRTGNPGWVTASLWLLGAGLVMAALAALAGLTDVLGDTRIRNLRDAWLHAGGNAIVVLVELYNWYSRYA
;
A
#
# COMPACT_ATOMS: atom_id res chain seq x y z
N MET A 1 -0.16 -30.20 17.32
CA MET A 1 0.66 -29.67 16.20
C MET A 1 0.16 -28.29 15.86
N THR A 2 0.87 -27.24 16.24
CA THR A 2 0.50 -25.84 15.98
C THR A 2 0.76 -25.53 14.51
N HIS A 3 -0.24 -25.74 13.66
CA HIS A 3 -0.17 -25.29 12.26
C HIS A 3 -0.33 -23.77 12.22
N ASN A 4 0.69 -23.08 11.69
CA ASN A 4 0.62 -21.65 11.42
C ASN A 4 -0.48 -21.38 10.36
N PRO A 5 -1.20 -20.25 10.45
CA PRO A 5 -2.11 -19.81 9.40
C PRO A 5 -1.38 -19.72 8.07
N HIS A 6 -1.99 -20.22 6.99
CA HIS A 6 -1.45 -20.13 5.64
C HIS A 6 -2.27 -19.13 4.83
N SER A 7 -1.59 -18.26 4.07
CA SER A 7 -2.23 -17.29 3.17
C SER A 7 -3.05 -18.01 2.10
N THR A 8 -4.30 -17.58 1.91
CA THR A 8 -5.25 -18.16 0.97
C THR A 8 -4.90 -17.74 -0.46
N ALA A 9 -4.41 -16.51 -0.63
CA ALA A 9 -3.86 -16.01 -1.88
C ALA A 9 -2.33 -16.17 -1.91
N SER A 10 -1.85 -17.35 -2.31
CA SER A 10 -0.41 -17.62 -2.45
C SER A 10 -0.03 -18.13 -3.84
N ILE A 11 1.17 -17.77 -4.29
CA ILE A 11 1.78 -18.31 -5.52
C ILE A 11 3.08 -19.01 -5.09
N ALA A 12 3.23 -20.28 -5.46
CA ALA A 12 4.38 -21.11 -5.08
C ALA A 12 4.66 -21.14 -3.55
N GLY A 13 3.63 -21.02 -2.72
CA GLY A 13 3.76 -21.01 -1.25
C GLY A 13 4.11 -19.64 -0.64
N HIS A 14 4.26 -18.61 -1.45
CA HIS A 14 4.52 -17.25 -1.00
C HIS A 14 3.23 -16.41 -1.01
N PRO A 15 2.85 -15.76 0.10
CA PRO A 15 1.68 -14.90 0.17
C PRO A 15 1.76 -13.76 -0.86
N VAL A 16 0.76 -13.66 -1.73
CA VAL A 16 0.68 -12.60 -2.76
C VAL A 16 0.62 -11.23 -2.10
N HIS A 17 -0.13 -11.12 -1.00
CA HIS A 17 -0.18 -9.89 -0.21
C HIS A 17 1.22 -9.41 0.22
N ALA A 18 2.06 -10.31 0.73
CA ALA A 18 3.42 -9.98 1.18
C ALA A 18 4.35 -9.56 0.02
N MET A 19 4.12 -10.07 -1.20
CA MET A 19 4.87 -9.63 -2.38
C MET A 19 4.45 -8.24 -2.86
N LEU A 20 3.19 -7.86 -2.65
CA LEU A 20 2.64 -6.60 -3.16
C LEU A 20 2.91 -5.41 -2.24
N ILE A 21 2.98 -5.63 -0.92
CA ILE A 21 3.20 -4.56 0.08
C ILE A 21 4.45 -3.68 -0.17
N PRO A 22 5.60 -4.19 -0.63
CA PRO A 22 6.78 -3.34 -0.85
C PRO A 22 6.59 -2.24 -1.89
N PHE A 23 5.74 -2.44 -2.89
CA PHE A 23 5.52 -1.48 -3.97
C PHE A 23 4.87 -0.16 -3.52
N PRO A 24 3.68 -0.16 -2.87
CA PRO A 24 3.09 1.08 -2.38
C PRO A 24 4.00 1.79 -1.37
N ILE A 25 4.70 1.04 -0.51
CA ILE A 25 5.68 1.62 0.43
C ILE A 25 6.77 2.37 -0.33
N ALA A 26 7.42 1.72 -1.31
CA ALA A 26 8.47 2.34 -2.09
C ALA A 26 7.98 3.57 -2.85
N PHE A 27 6.78 3.51 -3.44
CA PHE A 27 6.22 4.62 -4.20
C PHE A 27 5.83 5.80 -3.31
N PHE A 28 5.18 5.59 -2.17
CA PHE A 28 4.85 6.70 -1.25
C PHE A 28 6.10 7.34 -0.63
N VAL A 29 7.11 6.54 -0.27
CA VAL A 29 8.40 7.07 0.21
C VAL A 29 9.11 7.86 -0.90
N ALA A 30 9.10 7.37 -2.15
CA ALA A 30 9.68 8.09 -3.27
C ALA A 30 8.95 9.41 -3.55
N THR A 31 7.61 9.44 -3.47
CA THR A 31 6.82 10.67 -3.55
C THR A 31 7.29 11.70 -2.52
N PHE A 32 7.44 11.29 -1.25
CA PHE A 32 7.92 12.17 -0.19
C PHE A 32 9.33 12.74 -0.50
N VAL A 33 10.22 11.91 -1.05
CA VAL A 33 11.56 12.36 -1.48
C VAL A 33 11.46 13.36 -2.64
N CYS A 34 10.63 13.09 -3.65
CA CYS A 34 10.40 14.01 -4.76
C CYS A 34 9.87 15.36 -4.27
N ASP A 35 8.97 15.36 -3.28
CA ASP A 35 8.44 16.58 -2.68
C ASP A 35 9.51 17.38 -1.94
N LEU A 36 10.41 16.70 -1.21
CA LEU A 36 11.53 17.36 -0.55
C LEU A 36 12.51 17.98 -1.56
N ILE A 37 12.77 17.29 -2.66
CA ILE A 37 13.64 17.80 -3.73
C ILE A 37 12.96 18.99 -4.42
N PHE A 38 11.65 18.91 -4.70
CA PHE A 38 10.89 20.04 -5.24
C PHE A 38 10.98 21.25 -4.31
N TRP A 39 10.76 21.07 -3.01
CA TRP A 39 10.83 22.17 -2.04
C TRP A 39 12.21 22.86 -2.03
N ARG A 40 13.28 22.11 -2.27
CA ARG A 40 14.64 22.66 -2.36
C ARG A 40 14.98 23.30 -3.70
N THR A 41 14.46 22.76 -4.80
CA THR A 41 14.92 23.11 -6.16
C THR A 41 13.94 23.99 -6.93
N GLY A 42 12.66 23.99 -6.56
CA GLY A 42 11.58 24.60 -7.33
C GLY A 42 11.33 23.97 -8.71
N ASN A 43 11.99 22.85 -9.04
CA ASN A 43 11.90 22.26 -10.37
C ASN A 43 10.57 21.48 -10.52
N PRO A 44 9.67 21.90 -11.44
CA PRO A 44 8.34 21.31 -11.58
C PRO A 44 8.36 19.85 -12.06
N GLY A 45 9.47 19.36 -12.63
CA GLY A 45 9.61 17.95 -13.01
C GLY A 45 9.43 16.99 -11.85
N TRP A 46 9.80 17.40 -10.62
CA TRP A 46 9.58 16.61 -9.42
C TRP A 46 8.10 16.52 -9.02
N VAL A 47 7.30 17.55 -9.32
CA VAL A 47 5.84 17.51 -9.10
C VAL A 47 5.20 16.49 -10.04
N THR A 48 5.60 16.47 -11.31
CA THR A 48 5.14 15.47 -12.28
C THR A 48 5.54 14.05 -11.86
N ALA A 49 6.78 13.87 -11.39
CA ALA A 49 7.23 12.57 -10.87
C ALA A 49 6.40 12.11 -9.66
N SER A 50 6.18 12.99 -8.66
CA SER A 50 5.33 12.71 -7.50
C SER A 50 3.91 12.31 -7.90
N LEU A 51 3.32 12.95 -8.91
CA LEU A 51 1.97 12.61 -9.40
C LEU A 51 1.89 11.17 -9.95
N TRP A 52 2.86 10.75 -10.75
CA TRP A 52 2.90 9.38 -11.28
C TRP A 52 3.21 8.35 -10.20
N LEU A 53 4.11 8.66 -9.28
CA LEU A 53 4.44 7.79 -8.14
C LEU A 53 3.25 7.58 -7.22
N LEU A 54 2.51 8.65 -6.91
CA LEU A 54 1.26 8.55 -6.16
C LEU A 54 0.22 7.67 -6.86
N GLY A 55 0.00 7.88 -8.16
CA GLY A 55 -0.93 7.06 -8.94
C GLY A 55 -0.55 5.58 -8.94
N ALA A 56 0.72 5.26 -9.20
CA ALA A 56 1.23 3.89 -9.15
C ALA A 56 1.14 3.28 -7.74
N GLY A 57 1.47 4.07 -6.71
CA GLY A 57 1.34 3.72 -5.30
C GLY A 57 -0.08 3.31 -4.93
N LEU A 58 -1.07 4.11 -5.33
CA LEU A 58 -2.48 3.84 -5.07
C LEU A 58 -2.98 2.57 -5.78
N VAL A 59 -2.57 2.35 -7.04
CA VAL A 59 -2.92 1.12 -7.78
C VAL A 59 -2.33 -0.11 -7.07
N MET A 60 -1.06 -0.07 -6.68
CA MET A 60 -0.42 -1.19 -6.00
C MET A 60 -0.97 -1.42 -4.59
N ALA A 61 -1.32 -0.34 -3.87
CA ALA A 61 -1.99 -0.44 -2.57
C ALA A 61 -3.36 -1.09 -2.70
N ALA A 62 -4.14 -0.78 -3.74
CA ALA A 62 -5.42 -1.42 -4.00
C ALA A 62 -5.25 -2.92 -4.26
N LEU A 63 -4.28 -3.31 -5.09
CA LEU A 63 -3.97 -4.73 -5.35
C LEU A 63 -3.54 -5.46 -4.06
N ALA A 64 -2.67 -4.83 -3.25
CA ALA A 64 -2.25 -5.38 -1.97
C ALA A 64 -3.42 -5.54 -0.99
N ALA A 65 -4.33 -4.56 -0.94
CA ALA A 65 -5.52 -4.60 -0.09
C ALA A 65 -6.48 -5.73 -0.51
N LEU A 66 -6.67 -5.94 -1.81
CA LEU A 66 -7.49 -7.05 -2.32
C LEU A 66 -6.91 -8.41 -1.91
N ALA A 67 -5.59 -8.60 -2.07
CA ALA A 67 -4.92 -9.84 -1.65
C ALA A 67 -4.97 -10.05 -0.12
N GLY A 68 -4.83 -8.96 0.67
CA GLY A 68 -4.96 -9.02 2.12
C GLY A 68 -6.39 -9.36 2.55
N LEU A 69 -7.40 -8.83 1.87
CA LEU A 69 -8.80 -9.12 2.14
C LEU A 69 -9.15 -10.58 1.86
N THR A 70 -8.62 -11.17 0.78
CA THR A 70 -8.81 -12.60 0.50
C THR A 70 -8.20 -13.49 1.59
N ASP A 71 -7.08 -13.09 2.18
CA ASP A 71 -6.45 -13.83 3.27
C ASP A 71 -7.24 -13.74 4.57
N VAL A 72 -7.75 -12.55 4.91
CA VAL A 72 -8.61 -12.35 6.09
C VAL A 72 -9.92 -13.12 5.92
N LEU A 73 -10.58 -13.05 4.77
CA LEU A 73 -11.84 -13.76 4.56
C LEU A 73 -11.65 -15.28 4.52
N GLY A 74 -10.53 -15.76 3.96
CA GLY A 74 -10.21 -17.17 3.82
C GLY A 74 -9.87 -17.90 5.13
N ASP A 75 -9.31 -17.21 6.13
CA ASP A 75 -8.88 -17.83 7.38
C ASP A 75 -9.52 -17.16 8.62
N THR A 76 -10.32 -17.92 9.37
CA THR A 76 -10.95 -17.46 10.63
C THR A 76 -9.94 -17.13 11.72
N ARG A 77 -8.74 -17.73 11.71
CA ARG A 77 -7.66 -17.41 12.66
C ARG A 77 -7.10 -16.03 12.39
N ILE A 78 -6.89 -15.67 11.12
CA ILE A 78 -6.40 -14.33 10.74
C ILE A 78 -7.43 -13.26 11.14
N ARG A 79 -8.73 -13.53 10.96
CA ARG A 79 -9.81 -12.62 11.41
C ARG A 79 -9.84 -12.35 12.91
N ASN A 80 -9.38 -13.30 13.72
CA ASN A 80 -9.37 -13.15 15.17
C ASN A 80 -8.13 -12.40 15.68
N LEU A 81 -7.18 -12.07 14.81
CA LEU A 81 -6.00 -11.28 15.17
C LEU A 81 -6.36 -9.80 15.17
N ARG A 82 -6.35 -9.16 16.34
CA ARG A 82 -6.56 -7.71 16.48
C ARG A 82 -5.56 -6.91 15.64
N ASP A 83 -4.31 -7.36 15.57
CA ASP A 83 -3.25 -6.68 14.85
C ASP A 83 -3.50 -6.66 13.33
N ALA A 84 -4.18 -7.68 12.78
CA ALA A 84 -4.57 -7.69 11.37
C ALA A 84 -5.55 -6.56 11.05
N TRP A 85 -6.52 -6.31 11.93
CA TRP A 85 -7.49 -5.22 11.77
C TRP A 85 -6.87 -3.84 11.99
N LEU A 86 -5.98 -3.70 12.97
CA LEU A 86 -5.25 -2.44 13.19
C LEU A 86 -4.36 -2.11 11.98
N HIS A 87 -3.66 -3.11 11.44
CA HIS A 87 -2.85 -2.95 10.23
C HIS A 87 -3.71 -2.58 9.01
N ALA A 88 -4.83 -3.28 8.80
CA ALA A 88 -5.75 -2.98 7.70
C ALA A 88 -6.34 -1.56 7.81
N GLY A 89 -6.77 -1.16 9.00
CA GLY A 89 -7.29 0.19 9.26
C GLY A 89 -6.24 1.28 9.06
N GLY A 90 -5.01 1.06 9.55
CA GLY A 90 -3.89 1.97 9.33
C GLY A 90 -3.55 2.16 7.85
N ASN A 91 -3.46 1.06 7.09
CA ASN A 91 -3.24 1.13 5.65
C ASN A 91 -4.38 1.85 4.91
N ALA A 92 -5.64 1.61 5.30
CA ALA A 92 -6.77 2.31 4.69
C ALA A 92 -6.67 3.82 4.89
N ILE A 93 -6.28 4.27 6.09
CA ILE A 93 -6.05 5.70 6.37
C ILE A 93 -4.93 6.25 5.47
N VAL A 94 -3.79 5.56 5.39
CA VAL A 94 -2.67 5.97 4.53
C VAL A 94 -3.12 6.10 3.07
N VAL A 95 -3.82 5.12 2.53
CA VAL A 95 -4.32 5.15 1.15
C VAL A 95 -5.29 6.31 0.92
N LEU A 96 -6.19 6.60 1.87
CA LEU A 96 -7.11 7.74 1.75
C LEU A 96 -6.36 9.09 1.76
N VAL A 97 -5.34 9.22 2.59
CA VAL A 97 -4.47 10.41 2.63
C VAL A 97 -3.75 10.58 1.30
N GLU A 98 -3.14 9.52 0.77
CA GLU A 98 -2.41 9.58 -0.50
C GLU A 98 -3.34 9.79 -1.70
N LEU A 99 -4.57 9.27 -1.63
CA LEU A 99 -5.59 9.52 -2.64
C LEU A 99 -6.01 10.98 -2.66
N TYR A 100 -6.22 11.58 -1.49
CA TYR A 100 -6.49 13.01 -1.38
C TYR A 100 -5.31 13.85 -1.88
N ASN A 101 -4.08 13.45 -1.53
CA ASN A 101 -2.84 14.08 -2.00
C ASN A 101 -2.77 14.07 -3.53
N TRP A 102 -2.98 12.90 -4.16
CA TRP A 102 -3.00 12.76 -5.61
C TRP A 102 -4.09 13.63 -6.26
N TYR A 103 -5.32 13.55 -5.73
CA TYR A 103 -6.45 14.33 -6.24
C TYR A 103 -6.19 15.84 -6.15
N SER A 104 -5.67 16.33 -5.02
CA SER A 104 -5.37 17.75 -4.79
C SER A 104 -4.30 18.32 -5.73
N ARG A 105 -3.45 17.47 -6.31
CA ARG A 105 -2.42 17.86 -7.27
C ARG A 105 -2.86 17.74 -8.73
N TYR A 106 -3.86 16.91 -8.99
CA TYR A 106 -4.38 16.66 -10.33
C TYR A 106 -5.53 17.60 -10.72
N ALA A 107 -6.36 17.99 -9.74
CA ALA A 107 -7.48 18.91 -9.90
C ALA A 107 -7.01 20.38 -9.94
#